data_AF-A0A4V6I192-F1
#
_entry.id   AF-A0A4V6I192-F1
#
_cell.length_a   1.000
_cell.length_b   1.000
_cell.length_c   1.000
_cell.angle_alpha   90.00
_cell.angle_beta   90.00
_cell.angle_gamma   90.00
#
_symmetry.space_group_name_H-M   'P 1'
#
loop_
_entity.id
_entity.type
_entity.pdbx_description
1 polymer ?
#
loop_
_entity_poly.entity_id
_entity_poly.type
_entity_poly.pdbx_seq_one_letter_code
_entity_poly.pdbx_strand_id
1 'polypeptide(L)'
;MNVQTNDTQCSLLLESNFAGMQNNKILDLSLPLLLFATRLSKIHALDDDLIVEIRDTFANQVLAISGSLSAMHCYDEKDLIKFRYCLCVFIDEMLLRNESIMNSDFTNHTLTNRLFNEMLGGDKFYGIAGQYLLNPSKYKDMLEFIYACLILGYKGKYTVDKQGDEK
;
A
#
# COMPACT_ATOMS: atom_id res chain seq x y z
N MET A 1 47.84 -21.48 19.59
CA MET A 1 47.14 -21.14 18.33
C MET A 1 45.70 -20.87 18.68
N ASN A 2 45.33 -19.59 18.84
CA ASN A 2 43.96 -19.18 19.11
C ASN A 2 43.28 -18.94 17.77
N VAL A 3 42.37 -19.84 17.38
CA VAL A 3 41.43 -19.58 16.30
C VAL A 3 40.30 -18.77 16.92
N GLN A 4 40.29 -17.46 16.68
CA GLN A 4 39.12 -16.63 16.91
C GLN A 4 37.99 -17.18 16.05
N THR A 5 37.00 -17.78 16.69
CA THR A 5 35.69 -18.03 16.13
C THR A 5 35.09 -16.68 15.74
N ASN A 6 35.09 -16.37 14.44
CA ASN A 6 34.34 -15.24 13.91
C ASN A 6 32.88 -15.46 14.28
N ASP A 7 32.34 -14.55 15.08
CA ASP A 7 30.93 -14.44 15.39
C ASP A 7 30.11 -14.50 14.10
N THR A 8 29.25 -15.50 14.04
CA THR A 8 28.18 -15.61 13.05
C THR A 8 27.23 -14.45 13.32
N GLN A 9 27.48 -13.27 12.74
CA GLN A 9 26.49 -12.21 12.70
C GLN A 9 25.27 -12.78 11.98
N CYS A 10 24.23 -13.07 12.77
CA CYS A 10 22.92 -13.40 12.22
C CYS A 10 22.50 -12.25 11.30
N SER A 11 21.82 -12.57 10.21
CA SER A 11 21.26 -11.56 9.31
C SER A 11 20.52 -10.49 10.12
N LEU A 12 20.73 -9.21 9.80
CA LEU A 12 19.97 -8.08 10.38
C LEU A 12 18.45 -8.31 10.33
N LEU A 13 17.97 -9.10 9.36
CA LEU A 13 16.56 -9.49 9.23
C LEU A 13 16.11 -10.53 10.27
N LEU A 14 16.99 -11.46 10.63
CA LEU A 14 16.76 -12.43 11.70
C LEU A 14 16.80 -11.73 13.06
N GLU A 15 17.73 -10.79 13.24
CA GLU A 15 17.83 -9.98 14.45
C GLU A 15 16.63 -9.04 14.63
N SER A 16 16.08 -8.51 13.53
CA SER A 16 14.84 -7.72 13.58
C SER A 16 13.58 -8.57 13.74
N ASN A 17 13.67 -9.91 13.74
CA ASN A 17 12.52 -10.83 13.72
C ASN A 17 11.53 -10.50 12.58
N PHE A 18 12.05 -10.11 11.42
CA PHE A 18 11.25 -9.59 10.30
C PHE A 18 10.35 -8.39 10.67
N ALA A 19 10.55 -7.75 11.82
CA ALA A 19 10.01 -6.44 12.06
C ALA A 19 10.59 -5.50 11.00
N GLY A 20 9.73 -4.62 10.48
CA GLY A 20 10.17 -3.53 9.63
C GLY A 20 11.23 -2.68 10.32
N MET A 21 11.81 -1.72 9.61
CA MET A 21 12.93 -0.94 10.16
C MET A 21 12.52 -0.05 11.36
N GLN A 22 11.23 -0.01 11.73
CA GLN A 22 10.63 0.76 12.84
C GLN A 22 10.84 2.27 12.74
N ASN A 23 11.46 2.73 11.66
CA ASN A 23 11.75 4.13 11.38
C ASN A 23 10.54 4.86 10.78
N ASN A 24 9.58 4.10 10.22
CA ASN A 24 8.40 4.65 9.58
C ASN A 24 7.19 3.75 9.87
N LYS A 25 6.40 4.16 10.86
CA LYS A 25 5.25 3.36 11.35
C LYS A 25 4.15 3.22 10.29
N ILE A 26 3.99 4.22 9.43
CA ILE A 26 3.03 4.17 8.31
C ILE A 26 3.41 3.03 7.36
N LEU A 27 4.67 3.00 6.94
CA LEU A 27 5.16 2.01 6.00
C LEU A 27 5.24 0.61 6.65
N ASP A 28 5.75 0.50 7.88
CA ASP A 28 5.88 -0.79 8.56
C ASP A 28 4.52 -1.50 8.72
N LEU A 29 3.45 -0.76 9.02
CA LEU A 29 2.12 -1.32 9.15
C LEU A 29 1.44 -1.61 7.81
N SER A 30 1.70 -0.82 6.77
CA SER A 30 1.03 -0.95 5.47
C SER A 30 1.75 -1.85 4.48
N LEU A 31 3.05 -2.05 4.62
CA LEU A 31 3.87 -2.82 3.69
C LEU A 31 3.34 -4.25 3.44
N PRO A 32 2.87 -5.02 4.43
CA PRO A 32 2.29 -6.33 4.18
C PRO A 32 1.11 -6.28 3.21
N LEU A 33 0.23 -5.27 3.32
CA LEU A 33 -0.91 -5.08 2.41
C LEU A 33 -0.44 -4.69 1.01
N LEU A 34 0.56 -3.79 0.92
CA LEU A 34 1.13 -3.39 -0.36
C LEU A 34 1.72 -4.59 -1.11
N LEU A 35 2.51 -5.41 -0.42
CA LEU A 35 3.13 -6.62 -0.98
C LEU A 35 2.08 -7.67 -1.33
N PHE A 36 1.06 -7.87 -0.49
CA PHE A 36 0.01 -8.85 -0.75
C PHE A 36 -0.83 -8.47 -1.97
N ALA A 37 -1.28 -7.22 -2.08
CA ALA A 37 -2.02 -6.73 -3.25
C ALA A 37 -1.17 -6.86 -4.53
N THR A 38 0.12 -6.49 -4.46
CA THR A 38 1.06 -6.67 -5.57
C THR A 38 1.22 -8.14 -5.96
N ARG A 39 1.22 -9.06 -4.99
CA ARG A 39 1.33 -10.50 -5.28
C ARG A 39 0.06 -11.03 -5.94
N LEU A 40 -1.12 -10.66 -5.44
CA LEU A 40 -2.41 -11.06 -6.00
C LEU A 40 -2.60 -10.59 -7.45
N SER A 41 -2.03 -9.43 -7.81
CA SER A 41 -2.02 -8.94 -9.21
C SER A 41 -1.36 -9.91 -10.21
N LYS A 42 -0.58 -10.89 -9.73
CA LYS A 42 0.19 -11.85 -10.54
C LYS A 42 -0.28 -13.30 -10.39
N ILE A 43 -1.26 -13.58 -9.54
CA ILE A 43 -1.78 -14.94 -9.35
C ILE A 43 -2.77 -15.27 -10.46
N HIS A 44 -2.69 -16.50 -10.97
CA HIS A 44 -3.64 -17.00 -11.95
C HIS A 44 -4.86 -17.60 -11.27
N ALA A 45 -6.05 -17.23 -11.75
CA ALA A 45 -7.36 -17.75 -11.38
C ALA A 45 -7.71 -17.63 -9.89
N LEU A 46 -8.66 -16.74 -9.59
CA LEU A 46 -9.31 -16.62 -8.29
C LEU A 46 -10.80 -16.91 -8.48
N ASP A 47 -11.40 -17.67 -7.57
CA ASP A 47 -12.85 -17.86 -7.53
C ASP A 47 -13.55 -16.66 -6.85
N ASP A 48 -14.85 -16.52 -7.10
CA ASP A 48 -15.63 -15.35 -6.65
C ASP A 48 -15.73 -15.27 -5.12
N ASP A 49 -15.84 -16.40 -4.42
CA ASP A 49 -15.93 -16.45 -2.95
C ASP A 49 -14.63 -15.93 -2.31
N LEU A 50 -13.47 -16.36 -2.84
CA LEU A 50 -12.16 -15.89 -2.42
C LEU A 50 -11.96 -14.39 -2.73
N ILE A 51 -12.46 -13.89 -3.86
CA ILE A 51 -12.37 -12.46 -4.19
C ILE A 51 -13.13 -11.61 -3.15
N VAL A 52 -14.31 -12.06 -2.72
CA VAL A 52 -15.08 -11.41 -1.66
C VAL A 52 -14.33 -11.43 -0.33
N GLU A 53 -13.76 -12.58 0.05
CA GLU A 53 -12.94 -12.72 1.26
C GLU A 53 -11.71 -11.81 1.23
N ILE A 54 -11.00 -11.75 0.10
CA ILE A 54 -9.85 -10.87 -0.11
C ILE A 54 -10.24 -9.41 0.10
N ARG A 55 -11.34 -8.95 -0.51
CA ARG A 55 -11.83 -7.57 -0.37
C ARG A 55 -12.13 -7.24 1.08
N ASP A 56 -12.88 -8.10 1.75
CA ASP A 56 -13.28 -7.87 3.14
C ASP A 56 -12.07 -7.89 4.08
N THR A 57 -11.10 -8.77 3.81
CA THR A 57 -9.81 -8.82 4.51
C THR A 57 -9.05 -7.52 4.35
N PHE A 58 -8.87 -7.01 3.13
CA PHE A 58 -8.19 -5.73 2.91
C PHE A 58 -8.92 -4.57 3.60
N ALA A 59 -10.26 -4.49 3.48
CA ALA A 59 -11.03 -3.42 4.12
C ALA A 59 -10.84 -3.41 5.65
N ASN A 60 -10.94 -4.58 6.27
CA ASN A 60 -10.76 -4.73 7.71
C ASN A 60 -9.33 -4.39 8.15
N GLN A 61 -8.32 -4.85 7.41
CA GLN A 61 -6.91 -4.57 7.73
C GLN A 61 -6.57 -3.08 7.56
N VAL A 62 -7.09 -2.42 6.53
CA VAL A 62 -6.93 -0.97 6.32
C VAL A 62 -7.51 -0.19 7.50
N LEU A 63 -8.70 -0.57 7.98
CA LEU A 63 -9.33 0.06 9.14
C LEU A 63 -8.55 -0.23 10.44
N ALA A 64 -8.06 -1.45 10.62
CA ALA A 64 -7.25 -1.84 11.77
C ALA A 64 -5.95 -1.01 11.84
N ILE A 65 -5.21 -0.91 10.73
CA ILE A 65 -4.00 -0.08 10.63
C ILE A 65 -4.31 1.39 10.94
N SER A 66 -5.40 1.92 10.38
CA SER A 66 -5.84 3.29 10.67
C SER A 66 -6.11 3.49 12.17
N GLY A 67 -6.74 2.53 12.84
CA GLY A 67 -6.99 2.57 14.27
C GLY A 67 -5.71 2.52 15.10
N SER A 68 -4.77 1.62 14.75
CA SER A 68 -3.47 1.52 15.40
C SER A 68 -2.66 2.82 15.28
N LEU A 69 -2.63 3.44 14.09
CA LEU A 69 -1.93 4.71 13.86
C LEU A 69 -2.55 5.87 14.65
N SER A 70 -3.89 5.95 14.71
CA SER A 70 -4.59 6.98 15.49
C SER A 70 -4.27 6.87 16.98
N ALA A 71 -4.20 5.65 17.53
CA ALA A 71 -3.88 5.41 18.93
C ALA A 71 -2.44 5.79 19.32
N MET A 72 -1.53 5.90 18.34
CA MET A 72 -0.14 6.33 18.59
C MET A 72 -0.01 7.84 18.78
N HIS A 73 -1.01 8.64 18.38
CA HIS A 73 -1.00 10.11 18.46
C HIS A 73 0.23 10.78 17.82
N CYS A 74 0.84 10.14 16.82
CA CYS A 74 2.03 10.63 16.11
C CYS A 74 1.71 11.39 14.83
N TYR A 75 0.47 11.31 14.33
CA TYR A 75 0.04 11.87 13.05
C TYR A 75 -1.28 12.61 13.19
N ASP A 76 -1.46 13.67 12.40
CA ASP A 76 -2.73 14.40 12.33
C ASP A 76 -3.82 13.51 11.71
N GLU A 77 -5.03 13.52 12.29
CA GLU A 77 -6.16 12.70 11.81
C GLU A 77 -6.47 12.92 10.33
N LYS A 78 -6.45 14.18 9.88
CA LYS A 78 -6.64 14.55 8.47
C LYS A 78 -5.63 13.90 7.54
N ASP A 79 -4.40 13.70 8.00
CA ASP A 79 -3.31 13.13 7.21
C ASP A 79 -3.40 11.59 7.25
N LEU A 80 -3.91 11.00 8.34
CA LEU A 80 -4.27 9.58 8.38
C LEU A 80 -5.43 9.24 7.43
N ILE A 81 -6.42 10.12 7.28
CA ILE A 81 -7.51 9.93 6.31
C ILE A 81 -6.95 9.92 4.87
N LYS A 82 -6.04 10.86 4.55
CA LYS A 82 -5.37 10.91 3.24
C LYS A 82 -4.50 9.68 2.99
N PHE A 83 -3.75 9.22 4.00
CA PHE A 83 -2.99 7.97 3.93
C PHE A 83 -3.89 6.77 3.63
N ARG A 84 -4.98 6.61 4.39
CA ARG A 84 -5.95 5.53 4.21
C ARG A 84 -6.52 5.53 2.80
N TYR A 85 -6.83 6.71 2.28
CA TYR A 85 -7.27 6.89 0.90
C TYR A 85 -6.21 6.39 -0.10
N CYS A 86 -4.96 6.86 0.02
CA CYS A 86 -3.88 6.44 -0.87
C CYS A 86 -3.62 4.93 -0.82
N LEU A 87 -3.73 4.30 0.36
CA LEU A 87 -3.61 2.85 0.51
C LEU A 87 -4.73 2.10 -0.21
N CYS A 88 -5.98 2.55 -0.10
CA CYS A 88 -7.11 1.93 -0.81
C CYS A 88 -6.94 2.05 -2.33
N VAL A 89 -6.59 3.25 -2.82
CA VAL A 89 -6.35 3.49 -4.25
C VAL A 89 -5.23 2.60 -4.79
N PHE A 90 -4.16 2.41 -4.02
CA PHE A 90 -3.08 1.49 -4.39
C PHE A 90 -3.59 0.05 -4.50
N ILE A 91 -4.28 -0.44 -3.46
CA ILE A 91 -4.77 -1.82 -3.41
C ILE A 91 -5.75 -2.09 -4.56
N ASP A 92 -6.69 -1.19 -4.78
CA ASP A 92 -7.67 -1.30 -5.87
C ASP A 92 -6.96 -1.40 -7.23
N GLU A 93 -5.96 -0.55 -7.49
CA GLU A 93 -5.21 -0.62 -8.75
C GLU A 93 -4.44 -1.94 -8.91
N MET A 94 -3.83 -2.46 -7.84
CA MET A 94 -3.11 -3.73 -7.91
C MET A 94 -4.06 -4.91 -8.13
N LEU A 95 -5.18 -4.95 -7.42
CA LEU A 95 -6.16 -6.03 -7.55
C LEU A 95 -6.85 -6.02 -8.92
N LEU A 96 -7.20 -4.85 -9.44
CA LEU A 96 -7.84 -4.70 -10.76
C LEU A 96 -6.93 -5.06 -11.94
N ARG A 97 -5.63 -5.29 -11.72
CA ARG A 97 -4.74 -5.87 -12.75
C ARG A 97 -4.94 -7.38 -12.93
N ASN A 98 -5.57 -8.05 -11.95
CA ASN A 98 -5.89 -9.46 -12.04
C ASN A 98 -7.17 -9.65 -12.86
N GLU A 99 -7.13 -10.49 -13.90
CA GLU A 99 -8.28 -10.71 -14.80
C GLU A 99 -9.51 -11.29 -14.09
N SER A 100 -9.34 -12.21 -13.12
CA SER A 100 -10.46 -12.75 -12.35
C SER A 100 -11.16 -11.67 -11.53
N ILE A 101 -10.39 -10.75 -10.92
CA ILE A 101 -10.94 -9.63 -10.13
C ILE A 101 -11.58 -8.59 -11.04
N MET A 102 -10.96 -8.28 -12.18
CA MET A 102 -11.50 -7.33 -13.15
C MET A 102 -12.83 -7.80 -13.75
N ASN A 103 -13.03 -9.12 -13.88
CA ASN A 103 -14.26 -9.71 -14.39
C ASN A 103 -15.31 -10.01 -13.30
N SER A 104 -15.02 -9.74 -12.03
CA SER A 104 -15.93 -9.97 -10.92
C SER A 104 -16.61 -8.69 -10.44
N ASP A 105 -17.52 -8.84 -9.48
CA ASP A 105 -18.26 -7.73 -8.86
C ASP A 105 -17.38 -6.84 -7.96
N PHE A 106 -16.09 -7.16 -7.82
CA PHE A 106 -15.12 -6.28 -7.15
C PHE A 106 -15.06 -4.89 -7.80
N THR A 107 -15.23 -4.79 -9.12
CA THR A 107 -15.22 -3.52 -9.86
C THR A 107 -16.27 -2.52 -9.39
N ASN A 108 -17.44 -3.00 -8.94
CA ASN A 108 -18.51 -2.16 -8.37
C ASN A 108 -18.29 -1.87 -6.88
N HIS A 109 -17.49 -2.69 -6.20
CA HIS A 109 -17.32 -2.69 -4.75
C HIS A 109 -15.86 -2.54 -4.33
N THR A 110 -15.09 -1.71 -5.05
CA THR A 110 -13.71 -1.36 -4.72
C THR A 110 -13.58 -0.76 -3.32
N LEU A 111 -12.38 -0.80 -2.74
CA LEU A 111 -12.14 -0.26 -1.41
C LEU A 111 -12.40 1.25 -1.36
N THR A 112 -12.04 2.00 -2.40
CA THR A 112 -12.35 3.44 -2.47
C THR A 112 -13.85 3.70 -2.52
N ASN A 113 -14.62 2.87 -3.23
CA ASN A 113 -16.07 3.01 -3.24
C ASN A 113 -16.64 2.71 -1.85
N ARG A 114 -16.25 1.58 -1.26
CA ARG A 114 -16.77 1.16 0.05
C ARG A 114 -16.42 2.11 1.21
N LEU A 115 -15.20 2.67 1.22
CA LEU A 115 -14.71 3.44 2.37
C LEU A 115 -14.77 4.96 2.16
N PHE A 116 -14.84 5.43 0.91
CA PHE A 116 -14.81 6.86 0.57
C PHE A 116 -15.94 7.29 -0.37
N ASN A 117 -16.80 6.35 -0.79
CA ASN A 117 -17.90 6.60 -1.71
C ASN A 117 -17.43 7.26 -3.03
N GLU A 118 -16.26 6.83 -3.52
CA GLU A 118 -15.61 7.37 -4.72
C GLU A 118 -15.33 6.26 -5.75
N MET A 119 -15.78 6.47 -6.99
CA MET A 119 -15.44 5.61 -8.13
C MET A 119 -14.05 5.97 -8.66
N LEU A 120 -13.11 5.03 -8.55
CA LEU A 120 -11.77 4.98 -9.18
C LEU A 120 -11.15 6.34 -9.55
N GLY A 121 -10.89 7.17 -8.53
CA GLY A 121 -10.27 8.49 -8.66
C GLY A 121 -8.76 8.48 -8.43
N GLY A 122 -7.97 8.01 -9.41
CA GLY A 122 -6.50 8.05 -9.33
C GLY A 122 -5.89 9.46 -9.27
N ASP A 123 -6.69 10.51 -9.42
CA ASP A 123 -6.23 11.91 -9.47
C ASP A 123 -5.85 12.47 -8.10
N LYS A 124 -6.51 12.04 -7.02
CA LYS A 124 -6.26 12.58 -5.68
C LYS A 124 -4.96 12.07 -5.07
N PHE A 125 -4.50 10.86 -5.44
CA PHE A 125 -3.24 10.29 -4.92
C PHE A 125 -2.06 11.25 -5.13
N TYR A 126 -1.86 11.72 -6.37
CA TYR A 126 -0.78 12.65 -6.70
C TYR A 126 -1.01 14.05 -6.14
N GLY A 127 -2.26 14.48 -5.99
CA GLY A 127 -2.58 15.74 -5.30
C GLY A 127 -2.23 15.69 -3.81
N ILE A 128 -2.45 14.56 -3.15
CA ILE A 128 -2.06 14.32 -1.75
C ILE A 128 -0.52 14.27 -1.65
N ALA A 129 0.14 13.52 -2.53
CA ALA A 129 1.61 13.47 -2.58
C ALA A 129 2.22 14.87 -2.77
N GLY A 130 1.65 15.68 -3.67
CA GLY A 130 2.05 17.07 -3.89
C GLY A 130 1.92 17.95 -2.64
N GLN A 131 0.85 17.78 -1.85
CA GLN A 131 0.69 18.49 -0.57
C GLN A 131 1.78 18.09 0.44
N TYR A 132 2.11 16.80 0.53
CA TYR A 132 3.16 16.34 1.43
C TYR A 132 4.54 16.88 1.06
N LEU A 133 4.82 17.04 -0.23
CA LEU A 133 6.06 17.64 -0.73
C LEU A 133 6.24 19.12 -0.35
N LEU A 134 5.17 19.83 0.03
CA LEU A 134 5.28 21.21 0.53
C LEU A 134 5.97 21.29 1.91
N ASN A 135 5.96 20.19 2.68
CA ASN A 135 6.68 20.12 3.95
C ASN A 135 7.26 18.70 4.17
N PRO A 136 8.33 18.33 3.46
CA PRO A 136 8.86 16.97 3.47
C PRO A 136 9.35 16.52 4.85
N SER A 137 9.88 17.44 5.66
CA SER A 137 10.33 17.14 7.02
C SER A 137 9.17 16.70 7.92
N LYS A 138 7.99 17.34 7.79
CA LYS A 138 6.78 16.92 8.51
C LYS A 138 6.22 15.61 7.96
N TYR A 139 6.24 15.45 6.65
CA TYR A 139 5.56 14.35 5.95
C TYR A 139 6.49 13.21 5.52
N LYS A 140 7.64 13.06 6.17
CA LYS A 140 8.66 12.05 5.83
C LYS A 140 8.06 10.65 5.69
N ASP A 141 7.37 10.17 6.72
CA ASP A 141 6.80 8.82 6.75
C ASP A 141 5.78 8.59 5.62
N MET A 142 4.95 9.61 5.35
CA MET A 142 3.95 9.57 4.29
C MET A 142 4.60 9.58 2.91
N LEU A 143 5.67 10.36 2.71
CA LEU A 143 6.40 10.42 1.45
C LEU A 143 7.14 9.11 1.15
N GLU A 144 7.73 8.49 2.16
CA GLU A 144 8.33 7.16 2.03
C GLU A 144 7.28 6.09 1.68
N PHE A 145 6.07 6.18 2.25
CA PHE A 145 4.95 5.34 1.84
C PHE A 145 4.53 5.57 0.38
N ILE A 146 4.40 6.84 -0.05
CA ILE A 146 4.08 7.18 -1.45
C ILE A 146 5.16 6.62 -2.37
N TYR A 147 6.43 6.77 -2.01
CA TYR A 147 7.56 6.21 -2.75
C TYR A 147 7.49 4.69 -2.88
N ALA A 148 7.16 3.99 -1.79
CA ALA A 148 6.97 2.54 -1.81
C ALA A 148 5.85 2.11 -2.77
N CYS A 149 4.71 2.81 -2.76
CA CYS A 149 3.62 2.58 -3.72
C CYS A 149 4.10 2.71 -5.18
N LEU A 150 4.90 3.75 -5.49
CA LEU A 150 5.43 3.99 -6.83
C LEU A 150 6.41 2.88 -7.27
N ILE A 151 7.33 2.46 -6.39
CA ILE A 151 8.26 1.36 -6.70
C ILE A 151 7.50 0.05 -6.95
N LEU A 152 6.46 -0.22 -6.18
CA LEU A 152 5.63 -1.42 -6.34
C LEU A 152 4.75 -1.37 -7.60
N GLY A 153 4.82 -0.27 -8.35
CA GLY A 153 4.29 -0.18 -9.70
C GLY A 153 2.92 0.50 -9.77
N TYR A 154 2.53 1.25 -8.73
CA TYR A 154 1.38 2.16 -8.81
C TYR A 154 1.60 3.20 -9.89
N LYS A 155 0.60 3.36 -10.77
CA LYS A 155 0.65 4.30 -11.89
C LYS A 155 -0.42 5.39 -11.75
N GLY A 156 -1.60 5.05 -11.26
CA GLY A 156 -2.75 5.96 -11.20
C GLY A 156 -3.07 6.57 -12.56
N LYS A 157 -3.29 7.88 -12.58
CA LYS A 157 -3.54 8.66 -13.81
C LYS A 157 -2.41 8.62 -14.86
N TYR A 158 -1.21 8.16 -14.49
CA TYR A 158 -0.10 7.96 -15.42
C TYR A 158 -0.06 6.53 -15.98
N THR A 159 -1.17 5.80 -15.88
CA THR A 159 -1.41 4.60 -16.70
C THR A 159 -1.64 5.05 -18.13
N VAL A 160 -0.62 5.61 -18.79
CA VAL A 160 -0.72 5.99 -20.20
C VAL A 160 -0.86 4.71 -21.00
N ASP A 161 -1.83 4.75 -21.91
CA ASP A 161 -2.16 3.75 -22.91
C ASP A 161 -0.91 3.06 -23.44
N LYS A 162 -1.00 1.73 -23.57
CA LYS A 162 -0.10 0.95 -24.40
C LYS A 162 -0.30 1.35 -25.87
N GLN A 163 0.10 2.56 -26.27
CA GLN A 163 0.49 2.99 -27.62
C GLN A 163 0.65 4.52 -27.67
N GLY A 164 1.87 5.00 -27.93
CA GLY A 164 2.10 6.33 -28.51
C GLY A 164 3.11 7.20 -27.78
N ASP A 165 4.38 6.87 -27.98
CA ASP A 165 5.58 7.72 -28.05
C ASP A 165 5.88 8.75 -26.95
N GLU A 166 7.09 8.58 -26.43
CA GLU A 166 7.96 9.62 -25.89
C GLU A 166 7.78 10.96 -26.63
N LYS A 167 7.58 12.02 -25.84
CA LYS A 167 8.01 13.36 -26.19
C LYS A 167 8.69 14.00 -25.00
#